data_AF-D8DUK0-F1
#
_entry.id   AF-D8DUK0-F1
#
_cell.length_a   1.000
_cell.length_b   1.000
_cell.length_c   1.000
_cell.angle_alpha   90.00
_cell.angle_beta   90.00
_cell.angle_gamma   90.00
#
_symmetry.space_group_name_H-M   'P 1'
#
loop_
_entity.id
_entity.type
_entity.pdbx_description
1 polymer ?
#
loop_
_entity_poly.entity_id
_entity_poly.type
_entity_poly.pdbx_seq_one_letter_code
_entity_poly.pdbx_strand_id
1 'polypeptide(L)'
;MGPASTEKYLLTADLEGTGTGTQSYYVAGNIRENTDGSKTTNQSELRRQRATNGQVVNWTVFQSAPFFDSYATIENAEAAYKNVLSDVGCNLPELDNHDQRMVKETLSGSYSKTGHYTGKKGLIDRESDAEGFGGLNITTASRPSNWDTDKDGMPDWWEKAYGTNANSADHNSDLNGDNYTNLEEYLNWMADPHFTMSGKITIDLATYFAGYTNARYQVVACAEGAVAGINGSTLTVYNGTASALFTVQVKATQDGVSLTRTFNFYVDGASAGQQTSGSTATATLPNVSAQNGVILWPFEQGVAHQLAVVGDDLKNYVTTDVTIGSGLTYGGVKELNDLTETRIGVTVDNNPAPDADNKLSFNIVPLSGYSLNITRIDFTATRIGTDGGNIDVSWCGNKIASGLRPARNAQNPEYTTYCYNVTTTNPEKGHKLTFNVYNLGITKQMAFANIKLYGTISQTANAKSNTIDNAVTGIVDVQSDASVEEKWYTLSGVRIKAPTQSGIYILNGKKVSVKK
;
A
#
# COMPACT_ATOMS: atom_id res chain seq x y z
N MET A 1 21.24 13.09 -17.43
CA MET A 1 21.93 14.38 -17.66
C MET A 1 21.12 15.08 -18.71
N GLY A 2 20.71 16.33 -18.48
CA GLY A 2 19.92 17.06 -19.46
C GLY A 2 20.69 17.26 -20.78
N PRO A 3 20.00 17.37 -21.92
CA PRO A 3 20.62 17.48 -23.24
C PRO A 3 21.51 18.73 -23.42
N ALA A 4 21.35 19.75 -22.58
CA ALA A 4 22.18 20.96 -22.55
C ALA A 4 23.27 20.94 -21.47
N SER A 5 23.31 19.91 -20.59
CA SER A 5 24.27 19.85 -19.50
C SER A 5 25.60 19.30 -19.97
N THR A 6 26.67 20.08 -19.79
CA THR A 6 28.06 19.62 -19.95
C THR A 6 28.69 19.23 -18.62
N GLU A 7 28.03 19.52 -17.49
CA GLU A 7 28.52 19.20 -16.16
C GLU A 7 28.23 17.73 -15.83
N LYS A 8 29.30 17.00 -15.52
CA LYS A 8 29.26 15.57 -15.22
C LYS A 8 29.27 15.31 -13.72
N TYR A 9 29.65 16.27 -12.90
CA TYR A 9 29.76 16.07 -11.46
C TYR A 9 28.54 16.66 -10.77
N LEU A 10 27.89 15.89 -9.90
CA LEU A 10 26.76 16.34 -9.09
C LEU A 10 27.22 17.27 -7.96
N LEU A 11 28.48 17.11 -7.51
CA LEU A 11 29.10 17.97 -6.52
C LEU A 11 30.53 18.33 -6.91
N THR A 12 30.83 19.63 -6.95
CA THR A 12 32.20 20.14 -6.95
C THR A 12 32.49 20.77 -5.60
N ALA A 13 33.49 20.25 -4.90
CA ALA A 13 34.07 20.91 -3.74
C ALA A 13 35.05 21.99 -4.23
N ASP A 14 34.56 23.21 -4.43
CA ASP A 14 35.38 24.37 -4.81
C ASP A 14 35.99 25.01 -3.56
N LEU A 15 37.30 24.80 -3.37
CA LEU A 15 38.09 25.25 -2.22
C LEU A 15 38.89 26.50 -2.61
N GLU A 16 38.34 27.67 -2.29
CA GLU A 16 38.73 28.94 -2.91
C GLU A 16 39.93 29.67 -2.28
N GLY A 17 40.50 29.19 -1.17
CA GLY A 17 41.66 29.84 -0.56
C GLY A 17 41.37 31.18 0.13
N THR A 18 40.11 31.56 0.29
CA THR A 18 39.67 32.86 0.86
C THR A 18 39.34 32.79 2.35
N GLY A 19 39.22 31.59 2.93
CA GLY A 19 38.88 31.37 4.34
C GLY A 19 39.93 30.56 5.10
N THR A 20 39.93 30.66 6.44
CA THR A 20 40.85 29.93 7.33
C THR A 20 40.31 28.58 7.81
N GLY A 21 39.10 28.21 7.39
CA GLY A 21 38.42 26.98 7.81
C GLY A 21 38.62 25.81 6.85
N THR A 22 38.24 24.61 7.30
CA THR A 22 38.16 23.41 6.46
C THR A 22 36.76 23.27 5.89
N GLN A 23 36.65 22.91 4.61
CA GLN A 23 35.37 22.54 4.00
C GLN A 23 35.38 21.04 3.71
N SER A 24 34.38 20.33 4.25
CA SER A 24 34.23 18.89 4.06
C SER A 24 32.78 18.54 3.73
N TYR A 25 32.59 17.43 3.03
CA TYR A 25 31.31 16.98 2.50
C TYR A 25 31.14 15.49 2.79
N TYR A 26 29.89 15.07 2.97
CA TYR A 26 29.49 13.67 2.93
C TYR A 26 28.62 13.45 1.69
N VAL A 27 28.97 12.44 0.87
CA VAL A 27 28.29 12.15 -0.40
C VAL A 27 28.04 10.66 -0.47
N ALA A 28 26.77 10.26 -0.43
CA ALA A 28 26.35 8.87 -0.49
C ALA A 28 25.00 8.74 -1.21
N GLY A 29 24.77 7.61 -1.87
CA GLY A 29 23.47 7.24 -2.44
C GLY A 29 23.02 8.04 -3.66
N ASN A 30 23.84 8.94 -4.21
CA ASN A 30 23.47 9.73 -5.39
C ASN A 30 23.59 8.91 -6.68
N ILE A 31 22.77 9.25 -7.68
CA ILE A 31 22.77 8.62 -9.00
C ILE A 31 22.78 9.73 -10.05
N ARG A 32 23.68 9.63 -11.03
CA ARG A 32 23.63 10.45 -12.24
C ARG A 32 23.22 9.58 -13.41
N GLU A 33 22.11 9.93 -14.05
CA GLU A 33 21.81 9.40 -15.38
C GLU A 33 22.69 10.09 -16.42
N ASN A 34 23.27 9.35 -17.36
CA ASN A 34 24.12 9.85 -18.44
C ASN A 34 23.26 10.20 -19.67
N THR A 35 23.85 10.87 -20.67
CA THR A 35 23.14 11.24 -21.90
C THR A 35 22.70 10.06 -22.75
N ASP A 36 23.32 8.89 -22.56
CA ASP A 36 22.94 7.62 -23.21
C ASP A 36 21.93 6.80 -22.39
N GLY A 37 21.41 7.35 -21.29
CA GLY A 37 20.49 6.68 -20.36
C GLY A 37 21.16 5.74 -19.35
N SER A 38 22.48 5.53 -19.42
CA SER A 38 23.18 4.72 -18.43
C SER A 38 23.25 5.43 -17.08
N LYS A 39 23.26 4.69 -15.96
CA LYS A 39 23.34 5.26 -14.61
C LYS A 39 24.74 5.12 -14.04
N THR A 40 25.26 6.21 -13.47
CA THR A 40 26.50 6.23 -12.67
C THR A 40 26.13 6.28 -11.19
N THR A 41 26.52 5.27 -10.44
CA THR A 41 26.23 5.12 -8.99
C THR A 41 27.48 5.18 -8.12
N ASN A 42 28.68 5.11 -8.72
CA ASN A 42 29.94 5.23 -8.01
C ASN A 42 30.14 6.67 -7.54
N GLN A 43 30.07 6.90 -6.22
CA GLN A 43 30.12 8.25 -5.64
C GLN A 43 31.43 8.99 -5.96
N SER A 44 32.55 8.28 -6.19
CA SER A 44 33.82 8.93 -6.57
C SER A 44 33.78 9.51 -7.98
N GLU A 45 32.94 8.99 -8.87
CA GLU A 45 32.76 9.48 -10.25
C GLU A 45 31.72 10.61 -10.33
N LEU A 46 30.93 10.79 -9.27
CA LEU A 46 29.87 11.80 -9.19
C LEU A 46 30.33 13.11 -8.56
N ARG A 47 31.53 13.14 -7.99
CA ARG A 47 32.06 14.29 -7.26
C ARG A 47 33.47 14.62 -7.71
N ARG A 48 33.86 15.89 -7.58
CA ARG A 48 35.25 16.31 -7.76
C ARG A 48 35.62 17.37 -6.74
N GLN A 49 36.91 17.62 -6.63
CA GLN A 49 37.49 18.69 -5.82
C GLN A 49 38.27 19.63 -6.73
N ARG A 50 38.14 20.94 -6.52
CA ARG A 50 38.92 21.98 -7.18
C ARG A 50 39.50 22.90 -6.11
N ALA A 51 40.79 23.16 -6.17
CA ALA A 51 41.46 24.14 -5.31
C ALA A 51 41.90 25.33 -6.16
N THR A 52 41.61 26.54 -5.71
CA THR A 52 42.00 27.80 -6.39
C THR A 52 42.72 28.73 -5.42
N ASN A 53 43.30 29.83 -5.93
CA ASN A 53 44.01 30.86 -5.16
C ASN A 53 45.10 30.33 -4.21
N GLY A 54 45.78 29.25 -4.59
CA GLY A 54 46.87 28.67 -3.79
C GLY A 54 46.41 27.87 -2.57
N GLN A 55 45.13 27.50 -2.48
CA GLN A 55 44.62 26.65 -1.40
C GLN A 55 45.41 25.33 -1.32
N VAL A 56 46.04 25.10 -0.17
CA VAL A 56 46.63 23.80 0.18
C VAL A 56 45.59 22.98 0.92
N VAL A 57 45.32 21.76 0.44
CA VAL A 57 44.32 20.87 1.05
C VAL A 57 45.03 19.80 1.84
N ASN A 58 45.05 19.97 3.16
CA ASN A 58 45.71 19.07 4.13
C ASN A 58 44.71 18.40 5.09
N TRP A 59 43.44 18.28 4.67
CA TRP A 59 42.37 17.59 5.40
C TRP A 59 41.55 16.70 4.45
N THR A 60 40.73 15.82 5.03
CA THR A 60 39.79 14.99 4.26
C THR A 60 38.60 15.81 3.79
N VAL A 61 38.51 16.07 2.48
CA VAL A 61 37.39 16.83 1.90
C VAL A 61 36.12 16.00 1.87
N PHE A 62 36.22 14.71 1.59
CA PHE A 62 35.05 13.84 1.54
C PHE A 62 35.06 12.80 2.65
N GLN A 63 34.16 12.97 3.62
CA GLN A 63 34.02 12.08 4.76
C GLN A 63 33.29 10.79 4.37
N SER A 64 33.55 9.72 5.12
CA SER A 64 32.90 8.41 4.95
C SER A 64 31.61 8.25 5.74
N ALA A 65 31.26 9.23 6.59
CA ALA A 65 30.06 9.23 7.41
C ALA A 65 29.44 10.65 7.46
N PRO A 66 28.14 10.78 7.75
CA PRO A 66 27.49 12.06 8.02
C PRO A 66 28.14 12.81 9.19
N PHE A 67 28.05 14.14 9.17
CA PHE A 67 28.53 14.99 10.28
C PHE A 67 27.64 14.95 11.52
N PHE A 68 26.37 14.65 11.32
CA PHE A 68 25.36 14.53 12.36
C PHE A 68 24.28 13.54 11.88
N ASP A 69 23.56 12.96 12.84
CA ASP A 69 22.45 12.07 12.53
C ASP A 69 21.33 12.84 11.82
N SER A 70 20.78 12.23 10.77
CA SER A 70 19.59 12.76 10.10
C SER A 70 18.35 12.34 10.87
N TYR A 71 17.54 13.32 11.27
CA TYR A 71 16.19 13.07 11.78
C TYR A 71 15.13 13.07 10.67
N ALA A 72 15.52 13.38 9.43
CA ALA A 72 14.65 13.26 8.27
C ALA A 72 14.61 11.82 7.76
N THR A 73 13.44 11.41 7.29
CA THR A 73 13.30 10.18 6.49
C THR A 73 14.04 10.38 5.16
N ILE A 74 15.06 9.57 4.92
CA ILE A 74 15.86 9.66 3.70
C ILE A 74 15.39 8.62 2.70
N GLU A 75 14.87 9.09 1.57
CA GLU A 75 14.60 8.26 0.41
C GLU A 75 15.89 8.02 -0.38
N ASN A 76 16.05 6.82 -0.94
CA ASN A 76 17.12 6.60 -1.90
C ASN A 76 16.82 7.34 -3.21
N ALA A 77 17.84 7.60 -4.02
CA ALA A 77 17.69 8.42 -5.23
C ALA A 77 16.67 7.87 -6.24
N GLU A 78 16.43 6.56 -6.28
CA GLU A 78 15.44 5.96 -7.19
C GLU A 78 14.01 6.18 -6.71
N ALA A 79 13.78 6.08 -5.39
CA ALA A 79 12.50 6.41 -4.78
C ALA A 79 12.22 7.91 -4.91
N ALA A 80 13.18 8.76 -4.55
CA ALA A 80 13.05 10.21 -4.62
C ALA A 80 12.69 10.69 -6.04
N TYR A 81 13.33 10.13 -7.08
CA TYR A 81 13.01 10.45 -8.47
C TYR A 81 11.54 10.16 -8.81
N LYS A 82 11.03 8.98 -8.46
CA LYS A 82 9.64 8.59 -8.77
C LYS A 82 8.62 9.32 -7.89
N ASN A 83 8.96 9.55 -6.62
CA ASN A 83 8.09 10.22 -5.66
C ASN A 83 7.91 11.69 -6.04
N VAL A 84 9.01 12.40 -6.32
CA VAL A 84 8.96 13.79 -6.77
C VAL A 84 8.16 13.91 -8.06
N LEU A 85 8.38 13.05 -9.06
CA LEU A 85 7.60 13.09 -10.30
C LEU A 85 6.12 12.78 -10.13
N SER A 86 5.74 12.13 -9.01
CA SER A 86 4.35 11.87 -8.69
C SER A 86 3.72 12.99 -7.86
N ASP A 87 4.53 13.83 -7.19
CA ASP A 87 4.10 14.75 -6.13
C ASP A 87 4.64 16.19 -6.27
N VAL A 88 5.03 16.57 -7.49
CA VAL A 88 5.61 17.89 -7.75
C VAL A 88 4.53 18.96 -7.89
N GLY A 89 4.76 20.12 -7.28
CA GLY A 89 3.99 21.34 -7.52
C GLY A 89 2.59 21.35 -6.90
N CYS A 90 1.72 22.20 -7.42
CA CYS A 90 0.31 22.28 -7.03
C CYS A 90 -0.47 21.20 -7.78
N ASN A 91 -0.49 20.00 -7.23
CA ASN A 91 -0.90 18.78 -7.93
C ASN A 91 -2.36 18.35 -7.69
N LEU A 92 -3.17 19.21 -7.05
CA LEU A 92 -4.57 18.94 -6.77
C LEU A 92 -5.50 19.84 -7.58
N PRO A 93 -6.62 19.31 -8.11
CA PRO A 93 -7.05 17.90 -8.06
C PRO A 93 -6.23 16.96 -8.95
N GLU A 94 -5.58 17.48 -9.99
CA GLU A 94 -4.65 16.76 -10.86
C GLU A 94 -3.61 17.74 -11.44
N LEU A 95 -2.49 17.19 -11.95
CA LEU A 95 -1.46 17.98 -12.63
C LEU A 95 -2.02 18.62 -13.91
N ASP A 96 -1.67 19.89 -14.14
CA ASP A 96 -2.03 20.58 -15.37
C ASP A 96 -1.22 20.07 -16.58
N ASN A 97 -1.54 20.53 -17.78
CA ASN A 97 -0.89 20.07 -19.01
C ASN A 97 0.60 20.47 -19.09
N HIS A 98 1.01 21.53 -18.40
CA HIS A 98 2.40 21.94 -18.30
C HIS A 98 3.18 20.96 -17.41
N ASP A 99 2.67 20.68 -16.22
CA ASP A 99 3.27 19.73 -15.27
C ASP A 99 3.34 18.32 -15.87
N GLN A 100 2.25 17.86 -16.50
CA GLN A 100 2.22 16.57 -17.20
C GLN A 100 3.30 16.49 -18.29
N ARG A 101 3.52 17.58 -19.05
CA ARG A 101 4.60 17.63 -20.05
C ARG A 101 5.96 17.53 -19.36
N MET A 102 6.20 18.29 -18.29
CA MET A 102 7.47 18.28 -17.56
C MET A 102 7.78 16.89 -16.98
N VAL A 103 6.79 16.22 -16.39
CA VAL A 103 6.92 14.85 -15.88
C VAL A 103 7.27 13.88 -17.03
N LYS A 104 6.54 13.94 -18.14
CA LYS A 104 6.77 13.08 -19.31
C LYS A 104 8.14 13.28 -19.93
N GLU A 105 8.54 14.54 -20.15
CA GLU A 105 9.85 14.90 -20.71
C GLU A 105 10.99 14.43 -19.79
N THR A 106 10.83 14.58 -18.48
CA THR A 106 11.79 14.10 -17.49
C THR A 106 11.90 12.57 -17.53
N LEU A 107 10.78 11.84 -17.48
CA LEU A 107 10.74 10.37 -17.53
C LEU A 107 11.39 9.78 -18.79
N SER A 108 11.21 10.44 -19.92
CA SER A 108 11.70 9.99 -21.23
C SER A 108 13.08 10.55 -21.59
N GLY A 109 13.64 11.45 -20.79
CA GLY A 109 14.84 12.20 -21.14
C GLY A 109 14.69 12.99 -22.45
N SER A 110 13.48 13.44 -22.78
CA SER A 110 13.14 14.04 -24.07
C SER A 110 12.72 15.52 -23.93
N TYR A 111 12.37 16.13 -25.05
CA TYR A 111 11.84 17.50 -25.12
C TYR A 111 10.79 17.55 -26.22
N SER A 112 9.76 18.37 -26.03
CA SER A 112 8.75 18.66 -27.05
C SER A 112 8.78 20.13 -27.51
N LYS A 113 9.46 20.99 -26.75
CA LYS A 113 9.57 22.44 -27.02
C LYS A 113 10.99 22.85 -27.41
N THR A 114 11.11 23.94 -28.16
CA THR A 114 12.38 24.52 -28.60
C THR A 114 12.30 26.03 -28.46
N GLY A 115 13.33 26.65 -27.88
CA GLY A 115 13.37 28.11 -27.69
C GLY A 115 13.26 28.85 -29.02
N HIS A 116 12.34 29.81 -29.11
CA HIS A 116 12.11 30.60 -30.32
C HIS A 116 13.35 31.39 -30.74
N TYR A 117 14.03 32.02 -29.79
CA TYR A 117 15.17 32.90 -30.09
C TYR A 117 16.47 32.13 -30.24
N THR A 118 16.71 31.13 -29.40
CA THR A 118 17.98 30.41 -29.35
C THR A 118 18.01 29.14 -30.19
N GLY A 119 16.85 28.59 -30.56
CA GLY A 119 16.73 27.29 -31.21
C GLY A 119 17.16 26.11 -30.32
N LYS A 120 17.38 26.34 -29.03
CA LYS A 120 17.84 25.31 -28.09
C LYS A 120 16.67 24.40 -27.69
N LYS A 121 16.89 23.10 -27.86
CA LYS A 121 15.93 22.04 -27.55
C LYS A 121 15.68 21.96 -26.04
N GLY A 122 14.41 22.00 -25.63
CA GLY A 122 13.99 21.93 -24.23
C GLY A 122 14.25 23.19 -23.39
N LEU A 123 14.81 24.26 -23.97
CA LEU A 123 15.03 25.52 -23.27
C LEU A 123 14.08 26.58 -23.80
N ILE A 124 13.03 26.85 -23.01
CA ILE A 124 12.04 27.88 -23.27
C ILE A 124 12.71 29.25 -23.13
N ASP A 125 12.57 30.11 -24.14
CA ASP A 125 13.05 31.51 -24.09
C ASP A 125 11.96 32.53 -24.44
N ARG A 126 10.73 32.05 -24.66
CA ARG A 126 9.49 32.81 -24.75
C ARG A 126 8.32 32.02 -24.19
N GLU A 127 7.34 32.67 -23.57
CA GLU A 127 6.16 32.03 -22.98
C GLU A 127 5.39 31.14 -23.97
N SER A 128 5.32 31.56 -25.24
CA SER A 128 4.64 30.85 -26.31
C SER A 128 5.39 29.61 -26.83
N ASP A 129 6.63 29.37 -26.41
CA ASP A 129 7.37 28.16 -26.80
C ASP A 129 6.76 26.92 -26.13
N ALA A 130 6.05 27.12 -25.03
CA ALA A 130 5.41 26.07 -24.25
C ALA A 130 3.89 26.07 -24.49
N GLU A 131 3.10 26.17 -23.43
CA GLU A 131 1.65 26.24 -23.48
C GLU A 131 1.17 27.70 -23.63
N GLY A 132 1.99 28.67 -23.25
CA GLY A 132 1.58 30.06 -23.07
C GLY A 132 0.48 30.21 -22.00
N PHE A 133 0.10 31.45 -21.66
CA PHE A 133 -0.94 31.66 -20.65
C PHE A 133 -2.33 31.15 -21.07
N GLY A 134 -2.65 31.18 -22.36
CA GLY A 134 -3.96 30.77 -22.89
C GLY A 134 -4.08 29.27 -23.23
N GLY A 135 -2.98 28.53 -23.23
CA GLY A 135 -2.96 27.09 -23.53
C GLY A 135 -2.88 26.21 -22.29
N LEU A 136 -2.79 26.79 -21.09
CA LEU A 136 -2.89 26.03 -19.84
C LEU A 136 -4.34 25.55 -19.65
N ASN A 137 -4.51 24.29 -19.28
CA ASN A 137 -5.83 23.71 -18.97
C ASN A 137 -6.28 24.09 -17.54
N ILE A 138 -6.21 25.38 -17.21
CA ILE A 138 -6.66 25.90 -15.92
C ILE A 138 -8.18 25.98 -15.93
N THR A 139 -8.82 25.28 -15.01
CA THR A 139 -10.27 25.37 -14.81
C THR A 139 -10.58 26.47 -13.79
N THR A 140 -11.51 27.36 -14.12
CA THR A 140 -12.02 28.34 -13.16
C THR A 140 -13.05 27.67 -12.27
N ALA A 141 -12.84 27.70 -10.96
CA ALA A 141 -13.83 27.27 -9.98
C ALA A 141 -14.52 28.48 -9.34
N SER A 142 -15.82 28.37 -9.10
CA SER A 142 -16.59 29.36 -8.34
C SER A 142 -17.35 28.65 -7.24
N ARG A 143 -17.42 29.29 -6.06
CA ARG A 143 -18.12 28.77 -4.89
C ARG A 143 -19.42 29.55 -4.70
N PRO A 144 -20.53 28.90 -4.33
CA PRO A 144 -21.77 29.60 -4.03
C PRO A 144 -21.61 30.50 -2.80
N SER A 145 -22.50 31.49 -2.63
CA SER A 145 -22.39 32.48 -1.54
C SER A 145 -22.58 31.87 -0.14
N ASN A 146 -23.15 30.67 -0.04
CA ASN A 146 -23.38 29.91 1.18
C ASN A 146 -22.42 28.70 1.28
N TRP A 147 -21.21 28.83 0.74
CA TRP A 147 -20.20 27.78 0.78
C TRP A 147 -19.53 27.63 2.15
N ASP A 148 -19.39 28.76 2.85
CA ASP A 148 -18.75 28.94 4.15
C ASP A 148 -19.52 30.08 4.83
N THR A 149 -20.50 29.71 5.64
CA THR A 149 -21.55 30.59 6.15
C THR A 149 -21.01 31.53 7.24
N ASP A 150 -20.09 31.07 8.08
CA ASP A 150 -19.48 31.86 9.14
C ASP A 150 -18.11 32.49 8.77
N LYS A 151 -17.57 32.12 7.59
CA LYS A 151 -16.37 32.68 6.95
C LYS A 151 -15.09 32.37 7.69
N ASP A 152 -15.00 31.18 8.24
CA ASP A 152 -13.89 30.77 9.08
C ASP A 152 -12.81 29.96 8.34
N GLY A 153 -13.04 29.68 7.06
CA GLY A 153 -12.13 28.99 6.16
C GLY A 153 -12.45 27.51 5.99
N MET A 154 -13.41 26.96 6.75
CA MET A 154 -13.97 25.62 6.55
C MET A 154 -15.31 25.73 5.81
N PRO A 155 -15.61 24.83 4.86
CA PRO A 155 -16.88 24.91 4.14
C PRO A 155 -18.01 24.16 4.87
N ASP A 156 -19.24 24.67 4.77
CA ASP A 156 -20.43 24.15 5.47
C ASP A 156 -20.62 22.63 5.29
N TRP A 157 -20.32 22.09 4.11
CA TRP A 157 -20.45 20.66 3.83
C TRP A 157 -19.43 19.82 4.61
N TRP A 158 -18.20 20.32 4.76
CA TRP A 158 -17.14 19.62 5.47
C TRP A 158 -17.41 19.67 6.96
N GLU A 159 -17.78 20.84 7.45
CA GLU A 159 -18.15 21.06 8.85
C GLU A 159 -19.30 20.15 9.26
N LYS A 160 -20.34 20.09 8.44
CA LYS A 160 -21.46 19.16 8.63
C LYS A 160 -21.02 17.70 8.62
N ALA A 161 -20.05 17.34 7.77
CA ALA A 161 -19.59 15.96 7.63
C ALA A 161 -18.62 15.53 8.76
N TYR A 162 -17.79 16.45 9.25
CA TYR A 162 -16.83 16.25 10.33
C TYR A 162 -17.48 16.37 11.72
N GLY A 163 -18.55 17.18 11.83
CA GLY A 163 -19.33 17.37 13.06
C GLY A 163 -19.10 18.70 13.78
N THR A 164 -18.53 19.70 13.10
CA THR A 164 -18.42 21.09 13.59
C THR A 164 -19.69 21.90 13.25
N ASN A 165 -19.72 23.18 13.61
CA ASN A 165 -20.90 24.03 13.43
C ASN A 165 -20.69 25.13 12.38
N ALA A 166 -21.24 24.91 11.18
CA ALA A 166 -21.19 25.84 10.04
C ALA A 166 -21.80 27.24 10.23
N ASN A 167 -22.34 27.55 11.41
CA ASN A 167 -22.85 28.90 11.73
C ASN A 167 -22.01 29.59 12.81
N SER A 168 -20.86 29.02 13.19
CA SER A 168 -20.04 29.47 14.30
C SER A 168 -18.58 29.23 13.97
N ALA A 169 -17.83 30.31 13.75
CA ALA A 169 -16.41 30.26 13.43
C ALA A 169 -15.58 29.53 14.50
N ASP A 170 -15.50 28.21 14.36
CA ASP A 170 -14.93 27.27 15.32
C ASP A 170 -13.62 26.65 14.81
N HIS A 171 -13.07 27.14 13.69
CA HIS A 171 -11.77 26.78 13.10
C HIS A 171 -10.62 26.61 14.09
N ASN A 172 -10.54 27.43 15.16
CA ASN A 172 -9.48 27.35 16.19
C ASN A 172 -9.78 26.36 17.33
N SER A 173 -10.96 25.74 17.32
CA SER A 173 -11.33 24.70 18.28
C SER A 173 -10.63 23.40 17.93
N ASP A 174 -10.57 22.51 18.91
CA ASP A 174 -10.01 21.17 18.79
C ASP A 174 -11.09 20.18 19.23
N LEU A 175 -11.93 19.76 18.26
CA LEU A 175 -13.10 18.91 18.55
C LEU A 175 -12.70 17.54 19.12
N ASN A 176 -11.54 17.01 18.71
CA ASN A 176 -11.11 15.65 19.02
C ASN A 176 -10.07 15.58 20.17
N GLY A 177 -9.48 16.71 20.56
CA GLY A 177 -8.54 16.86 21.67
C GLY A 177 -7.10 16.45 21.36
N ASP A 178 -6.69 16.40 20.09
CA ASP A 178 -5.37 15.94 19.66
C ASP A 178 -4.32 17.07 19.46
N ASN A 179 -4.72 18.32 19.73
CA ASN A 179 -3.97 19.56 19.55
C ASN A 179 -3.84 20.04 18.09
N TYR A 180 -4.59 19.48 17.14
CA TYR A 180 -4.83 20.08 15.85
C TYR A 180 -6.17 20.80 15.85
N THR A 181 -6.18 21.98 15.24
CA THR A 181 -7.39 22.78 15.09
C THR A 181 -8.31 22.18 14.02
N ASN A 182 -9.62 22.45 14.11
CA ASN A 182 -10.59 22.00 13.09
C ASN A 182 -10.18 22.44 11.67
N LEU A 183 -9.59 23.64 11.53
CA LEU A 183 -9.07 24.12 10.25
C LEU A 183 -7.83 23.34 9.78
N GLU A 184 -6.92 22.97 10.68
CA GLU A 184 -5.78 22.11 10.32
C GLU A 184 -6.25 20.73 9.85
N GLU A 185 -7.30 20.19 10.44
CA GLU A 185 -7.92 18.93 10.00
C GLU A 185 -8.54 19.05 8.60
N TYR A 186 -9.24 20.15 8.34
CA TYR A 186 -9.75 20.45 6.99
C TYR A 186 -8.62 20.60 5.98
N LEU A 187 -7.58 21.38 6.29
CA LEU A 187 -6.43 21.60 5.40
C LEU A 187 -5.66 20.30 5.16
N ASN A 188 -5.51 19.45 6.17
CA ASN A 188 -4.90 18.13 6.02
C ASN A 188 -5.73 17.22 5.10
N TRP A 189 -7.06 17.22 5.24
CA TRP A 189 -7.95 16.50 4.31
C TRP A 189 -7.83 17.03 2.86
N MET A 190 -7.67 18.33 2.69
CA MET A 190 -7.52 18.98 1.40
C MET A 190 -6.13 18.79 0.77
N ALA A 191 -5.10 18.45 1.56
CA ALA A 191 -3.72 18.29 1.10
C ALA A 191 -3.48 16.99 0.33
N ASP A 192 -4.36 16.00 0.49
CA ASP A 192 -4.34 14.74 -0.25
C ASP A 192 -5.38 14.75 -1.39
N PRO A 193 -5.24 13.87 -2.40
CA PRO A 193 -6.26 13.64 -3.43
C PRO A 193 -7.65 13.42 -2.81
N HIS A 194 -8.60 14.29 -3.14
CA HIS A 194 -9.93 14.28 -2.53
C HIS A 194 -11.06 14.33 -3.55
N PHE A 195 -12.14 13.59 -3.27
CA PHE A 195 -13.23 13.39 -4.21
C PHE A 195 -14.59 13.45 -3.52
N THR A 196 -15.54 14.10 -4.18
CA THR A 196 -16.95 13.97 -3.84
C THR A 196 -17.56 12.79 -4.60
N MET A 197 -18.34 11.95 -3.92
CA MET A 197 -18.94 10.77 -4.52
C MET A 197 -20.40 10.54 -4.08
N SER A 198 -21.19 9.92 -4.96
CA SER A 198 -22.55 9.46 -4.66
C SER A 198 -22.61 7.93 -4.75
N GLY A 199 -21.98 7.27 -3.77
CA GLY A 199 -21.99 5.81 -3.64
C GLY A 199 -20.89 5.06 -4.39
N LYS A 200 -20.53 5.46 -5.62
CA LYS A 200 -19.40 4.87 -6.37
C LYS A 200 -18.57 5.94 -7.06
N ILE A 201 -17.25 5.76 -7.09
CA ILE A 201 -16.34 6.53 -7.94
C ILE A 201 -15.23 5.65 -8.52
N THR A 202 -14.69 6.07 -9.67
CA THR A 202 -13.57 5.44 -10.34
C THR A 202 -12.48 6.47 -10.59
N ILE A 203 -11.23 6.13 -10.29
CA ILE A 203 -10.05 7.01 -10.31
C ILE A 203 -8.93 6.32 -11.09
N ASP A 204 -8.28 7.03 -12.01
CA ASP A 204 -7.07 6.55 -12.66
C ASP A 204 -5.84 6.85 -11.80
N LEU A 205 -5.29 5.81 -11.18
CA LEU A 205 -4.12 5.90 -10.31
C LEU A 205 -2.86 6.33 -11.07
N ALA A 206 -2.79 6.12 -12.39
CA ALA A 206 -1.62 6.55 -13.17
C ALA A 206 -1.39 8.07 -13.08
N THR A 207 -2.46 8.85 -12.95
CA THR A 207 -2.39 10.31 -12.76
C THR A 207 -1.73 10.70 -11.43
N TYR A 208 -2.03 9.95 -10.36
CA TYR A 208 -1.55 10.26 -9.00
C TYR A 208 -0.19 9.64 -8.66
N PHE A 209 0.27 8.71 -9.49
CA PHE A 209 1.55 8.03 -9.35
C PHE A 209 2.39 8.16 -10.62
N ALA A 210 2.43 9.37 -11.20
CA ALA A 210 3.01 9.62 -12.54
C ALA A 210 4.48 9.19 -12.69
N GLY A 211 5.27 9.21 -11.60
CA GLY A 211 6.65 8.71 -11.59
C GLY A 211 6.77 7.17 -11.64
N TYR A 212 5.68 6.44 -11.44
CA TYR A 212 5.59 4.99 -11.45
C TYR A 212 4.93 4.50 -12.75
N THR A 213 5.62 4.66 -13.88
CA THR A 213 5.09 4.36 -15.22
C THR A 213 4.66 2.91 -15.45
N ASN A 214 5.20 1.98 -14.67
CA ASN A 214 4.83 0.56 -14.68
C ASN A 214 4.49 0.09 -13.26
N ALA A 215 3.74 0.91 -12.51
CA ALA A 215 3.40 0.59 -11.13
C ALA A 215 2.53 -0.66 -11.02
N ARG A 216 2.76 -1.39 -9.93
CA ARG A 216 1.74 -2.26 -9.35
C ARG A 216 1.06 -1.53 -8.21
N TYR A 217 -0.26 -1.44 -8.27
CA TYR A 217 -1.07 -0.75 -7.28
C TYR A 217 -1.71 -1.74 -6.30
N GLN A 218 -1.84 -1.35 -5.05
CA GLN A 218 -2.47 -2.13 -3.99
C GLN A 218 -3.26 -1.21 -3.06
N VAL A 219 -4.50 -1.58 -2.73
CA VAL A 219 -5.20 -0.97 -1.59
C VAL A 219 -4.55 -1.51 -0.31
N VAL A 220 -3.94 -0.63 0.48
CA VAL A 220 -3.24 -1.00 1.72
C VAL A 220 -4.04 -0.66 2.97
N ALA A 221 -4.98 0.28 2.87
CA ALA A 221 -5.99 0.53 3.89
C ALA A 221 -7.28 1.03 3.23
N CYS A 222 -8.42 0.69 3.83
CA CYS A 222 -9.73 1.17 3.41
C CYS A 222 -10.56 1.38 4.66
N ALA A 223 -11.23 2.53 4.76
CA ALA A 223 -12.10 2.83 5.89
C ALA A 223 -13.22 1.78 6.04
N GLU A 224 -13.65 1.56 7.28
CA GLU A 224 -14.77 0.69 7.60
C GLU A 224 -16.05 1.17 6.90
N GLY A 225 -16.79 0.24 6.30
CA GLY A 225 -18.00 0.54 5.53
C GLY A 225 -17.75 0.98 4.07
N ALA A 226 -16.50 1.25 3.69
CA ALA A 226 -16.09 1.47 2.30
C ALA A 226 -15.50 0.19 1.69
N VAL A 227 -15.59 0.06 0.37
CA VAL A 227 -14.99 -1.03 -0.40
C VAL A 227 -14.18 -0.44 -1.54
N ALA A 228 -12.91 -0.81 -1.63
CA ALA A 228 -12.01 -0.36 -2.70
C ALA A 228 -11.38 -1.55 -3.42
N GLY A 229 -11.32 -1.48 -4.75
CA GLY A 229 -10.70 -2.48 -5.61
C GLY A 229 -9.94 -1.85 -6.76
N ILE A 230 -8.91 -2.53 -7.27
CA ILE A 230 -8.06 -2.01 -8.34
C ILE A 230 -8.02 -2.99 -9.51
N ASN A 231 -8.19 -2.46 -10.73
CA ASN A 231 -8.00 -3.19 -11.98
C ASN A 231 -7.09 -2.37 -12.92
N GLY A 232 -5.90 -2.88 -13.20
CA GLY A 232 -4.87 -2.10 -13.89
C GLY A 232 -4.50 -0.86 -13.06
N SER A 233 -4.61 0.33 -13.64
CA SER A 233 -4.49 1.60 -12.92
C SER A 233 -5.80 2.12 -12.34
N THR A 234 -6.92 1.45 -12.59
CA THR A 234 -8.24 1.95 -12.21
C THR A 234 -8.60 1.55 -10.78
N LEU A 235 -8.61 2.50 -9.86
CA LEU A 235 -9.21 2.35 -8.54
C LEU A 235 -10.72 2.54 -8.63
N THR A 236 -11.49 1.61 -8.09
CA THR A 236 -12.93 1.77 -7.90
C THR A 236 -13.24 1.74 -6.41
N VAL A 237 -13.92 2.78 -5.94
CA VAL A 237 -14.33 2.93 -4.54
C VAL A 237 -15.85 2.95 -4.46
N TYR A 238 -16.39 2.17 -3.55
CA TYR A 238 -17.80 2.12 -3.20
C TYR A 238 -17.94 2.53 -1.75
N ASN A 239 -18.89 3.44 -1.48
CA ASN A 239 -19.35 3.68 -0.13
C ASN A 239 -20.58 2.80 0.14
N GLY A 240 -20.45 1.83 1.04
CA GLY A 240 -21.58 1.04 1.53
C GLY A 240 -22.22 1.69 2.74
N THR A 241 -21.45 1.87 3.82
CA THR A 241 -21.89 2.43 5.11
C THR A 241 -20.81 3.26 5.80
N ALA A 242 -19.78 3.69 5.07
CA ALA A 242 -18.73 4.52 5.64
C ALA A 242 -19.25 5.88 6.08
N SER A 243 -18.54 6.50 7.01
CA SER A 243 -18.75 7.89 7.43
C SER A 243 -18.76 8.85 6.24
N ALA A 244 -19.39 10.02 6.43
CA ALA A 244 -19.51 11.04 5.40
C ALA A 244 -18.14 11.48 4.84
N LEU A 245 -17.11 11.49 5.70
CA LEU A 245 -15.71 11.60 5.33
C LEU A 245 -15.02 10.26 5.60
N PHE A 246 -14.31 9.72 4.61
CA PHE A 246 -13.53 8.51 4.77
C PHE A 246 -12.34 8.47 3.82
N THR A 247 -11.42 7.54 4.06
CA THR A 247 -10.16 7.45 3.31
C THR A 247 -9.89 6.05 2.77
N VAL A 248 -9.15 5.98 1.67
CA VAL A 248 -8.56 4.77 1.10
C VAL A 248 -7.09 5.04 0.85
N GLN A 249 -6.20 4.17 1.32
CA GLN A 249 -4.77 4.27 1.04
C GLN A 249 -4.38 3.30 -0.06
N VAL A 250 -3.67 3.81 -1.06
CA VAL A 250 -3.16 3.04 -2.19
C VAL A 250 -1.65 3.13 -2.22
N LYS A 251 -0.99 1.99 -2.39
CA LYS A 251 0.45 1.88 -2.57
C LYS A 251 0.78 1.54 -4.02
N ALA A 252 1.61 2.36 -4.65
CA ALA A 252 2.26 2.06 -5.92
C ALA A 252 3.65 1.48 -5.66
N THR A 253 4.02 0.39 -6.35
CA THR A 253 5.33 -0.24 -6.24
C THR A 253 5.93 -0.50 -7.62
N GLN A 254 7.19 -0.11 -7.83
CA GLN A 254 7.94 -0.37 -9.07
C GLN A 254 9.44 -0.43 -8.77
N ASP A 255 10.15 -1.42 -9.30
CA ASP A 255 11.60 -1.61 -9.14
C ASP A 255 12.08 -1.63 -7.68
N GLY A 256 11.29 -2.24 -6.78
CA GLY A 256 11.62 -2.36 -5.35
C GLY A 256 11.41 -1.09 -4.52
N VAL A 257 11.00 0.02 -5.13
CA VAL A 257 10.59 1.26 -4.42
C VAL A 257 9.07 1.42 -4.45
N SER A 258 8.54 2.21 -3.52
CA SER A 258 7.09 2.40 -3.40
C SER A 258 6.71 3.77 -2.83
N LEU A 259 5.53 4.24 -3.22
CA LEU A 259 4.85 5.41 -2.67
C LEU A 259 3.45 4.98 -2.20
N THR A 260 3.07 5.37 -0.99
CA THR A 260 1.69 5.22 -0.50
C THR A 260 1.04 6.60 -0.50
N ARG A 261 -0.17 6.70 -1.04
CA ARG A 261 -1.00 7.91 -0.99
C ARG A 261 -2.34 7.62 -0.32
N THR A 262 -2.83 8.63 0.38
CA THR A 262 -4.20 8.66 0.88
C THR A 262 -5.11 9.28 -0.18
N PHE A 263 -6.27 8.68 -0.39
CA PHE A 263 -7.35 9.22 -1.20
C PHE A 263 -8.53 9.49 -0.26
N ASN A 264 -8.97 10.74 -0.21
CA ASN A 264 -10.00 11.24 0.67
C ASN A 264 -11.35 11.30 -0.07
N PHE A 265 -12.42 10.91 0.60
CA PHE A 265 -13.76 10.85 0.00
C PHE A 265 -14.76 11.58 0.88
N TYR A 266 -15.58 12.42 0.24
CA TYR A 266 -16.79 13.01 0.80
C TYR A 266 -18.02 12.42 0.10
N VAL A 267 -19.01 12.00 0.88
CA VAL A 267 -20.24 11.38 0.39
C VAL A 267 -21.33 12.43 0.30
N ASP A 268 -21.66 12.85 -0.92
CA ASP A 268 -22.65 13.90 -1.14
C ASP A 268 -24.05 13.42 -0.70
N GLY A 269 -24.75 14.27 0.05
CA GLY A 269 -26.06 13.96 0.64
C GLY A 269 -26.04 13.23 2.00
N ALA A 270 -24.87 12.89 2.54
CA ALA A 270 -24.78 12.36 3.91
C ALA A 270 -25.08 13.47 4.93
N SER A 271 -26.28 13.45 5.52
CA SER A 271 -26.56 14.31 6.67
C SER A 271 -26.02 13.67 7.94
N ALA A 272 -25.18 14.40 8.68
CA ALA A 272 -24.89 14.08 10.07
C ALA A 272 -26.21 13.85 10.83
N GLY A 273 -26.22 12.78 11.62
CA GLY A 273 -27.43 12.03 11.94
C GLY A 273 -28.62 12.85 12.45
N GLN A 274 -29.77 12.65 11.81
CA GLN A 274 -31.09 12.41 12.43
C GLN A 274 -32.03 11.81 11.37
N GLN A 275 -32.84 10.83 11.78
CA GLN A 275 -33.93 10.27 10.98
C GLN A 275 -34.95 11.37 10.61
N THR A 276 -35.38 11.44 9.35
CA THR A 276 -36.81 11.38 8.95
C THR A 276 -36.96 11.15 7.45
N SER A 277 -38.07 10.51 7.12
CA SER A 277 -38.48 9.87 5.88
C SER A 277 -38.58 10.76 4.63
N GLY A 278 -38.25 10.17 3.48
CA GLY A 278 -38.98 10.45 2.23
C GLY A 278 -38.12 10.60 0.97
N SER A 279 -38.18 9.57 0.11
CA SER A 279 -37.98 9.57 -1.37
C SER A 279 -36.85 8.63 -1.83
N THR A 280 -37.29 7.45 -2.22
CA THR A 280 -36.56 6.31 -2.77
C THR A 280 -35.98 6.57 -4.16
N ALA A 281 -34.67 6.37 -4.31
CA ALA A 281 -34.06 5.87 -5.54
C ALA A 281 -33.21 4.65 -5.18
N THR A 282 -33.79 3.46 -5.37
CA THR A 282 -33.18 2.16 -5.09
C THR A 282 -32.18 1.84 -6.21
N ALA A 283 -30.89 1.96 -5.94
CA ALA A 283 -29.84 1.41 -6.81
C ALA A 283 -29.56 -0.03 -6.37
N THR A 284 -30.03 -0.99 -7.15
CA THR A 284 -29.93 -2.42 -6.88
C THR A 284 -28.52 -2.94 -7.21
N LEU A 285 -27.95 -3.77 -6.33
CA LEU A 285 -26.77 -4.61 -6.63
C LEU A 285 -26.99 -5.36 -7.96
N PRO A 286 -25.97 -5.57 -8.80
CA PRO A 286 -26.12 -6.44 -9.96
C PRO A 286 -26.50 -7.85 -9.48
N ASN A 287 -27.68 -8.32 -9.87
CA ASN A 287 -28.12 -9.68 -9.60
C ASN A 287 -27.17 -10.66 -10.30
N VAL A 288 -26.37 -11.38 -9.53
CA VAL A 288 -25.50 -12.44 -10.05
C VAL A 288 -26.13 -13.79 -9.73
N SER A 289 -26.66 -14.47 -10.75
CA SER A 289 -26.94 -15.92 -10.66
C SER A 289 -25.62 -16.65 -10.39
N ALA A 290 -25.63 -17.70 -9.56
CA ALA A 290 -24.42 -18.42 -9.16
C ALA A 290 -23.43 -18.64 -10.32
N GLN A 291 -22.26 -18.00 -10.27
CA GLN A 291 -21.21 -18.15 -11.27
C GLN A 291 -20.13 -19.08 -10.73
N ASN A 292 -19.80 -20.11 -11.50
CA ASN A 292 -18.68 -21.00 -11.19
C ASN A 292 -17.38 -20.32 -11.60
N GLY A 293 -16.35 -20.41 -10.78
CA GLY A 293 -15.02 -19.97 -11.19
C GLY A 293 -13.91 -20.64 -10.42
N VAL A 294 -12.69 -20.27 -10.80
CA VAL A 294 -11.46 -20.78 -10.20
C VAL A 294 -10.57 -19.62 -9.76
N ILE A 295 -10.01 -19.75 -8.56
CA ILE A 295 -8.91 -18.94 -8.08
C ILE A 295 -7.67 -19.82 -8.18
N LEU A 296 -6.72 -19.48 -9.04
CA LEU A 296 -5.50 -20.24 -9.28
C LEU A 296 -4.30 -19.43 -8.81
N TRP A 297 -3.52 -19.94 -7.87
CA TRP A 297 -2.12 -19.56 -7.74
C TRP A 297 -1.27 -20.57 -8.52
N PRO A 298 -0.66 -20.19 -9.66
CA PRO A 298 0.35 -21.03 -10.32
C PRO A 298 1.47 -21.37 -9.33
N PHE A 299 1.81 -20.38 -8.49
CA PHE A 299 2.79 -20.44 -7.42
C PHE A 299 4.20 -20.77 -7.93
N GLU A 300 4.61 -20.08 -8.99
CA GLU A 300 5.80 -20.33 -9.80
C GLU A 300 6.87 -19.22 -9.70
N GLN A 301 6.71 -18.24 -8.78
CA GLN A 301 7.60 -17.07 -8.72
C GLN A 301 8.79 -17.24 -7.77
N GLY A 302 8.75 -18.22 -6.85
CA GLY A 302 9.87 -18.52 -5.96
C GLY A 302 10.08 -17.52 -4.80
N VAL A 303 9.25 -16.48 -4.69
CA VAL A 303 9.38 -15.37 -3.71
C VAL A 303 8.04 -15.05 -3.04
N ALA A 304 8.03 -14.12 -2.09
CA ALA A 304 6.82 -13.61 -1.46
C ALA A 304 5.89 -12.88 -2.45
N HIS A 305 4.63 -12.66 -2.05
CA HIS A 305 3.61 -11.93 -2.82
C HIS A 305 3.23 -12.58 -4.16
N GLN A 306 3.11 -13.91 -4.18
CA GLN A 306 2.68 -14.64 -5.37
C GLN A 306 1.20 -14.41 -5.65
N LEU A 307 0.92 -14.01 -6.90
CA LEU A 307 -0.40 -13.56 -7.31
C LEU A 307 -1.32 -14.73 -7.67
N ALA A 308 -2.61 -14.55 -7.37
CA ALA A 308 -3.65 -15.41 -7.92
C ALA A 308 -4.05 -14.91 -9.31
N VAL A 309 -4.29 -15.84 -10.22
CA VAL A 309 -5.12 -15.67 -11.41
C VAL A 309 -6.55 -16.01 -11.01
N VAL A 310 -7.39 -14.99 -10.85
CA VAL A 310 -8.81 -15.16 -10.54
C VAL A 310 -9.60 -15.19 -11.85
N GLY A 311 -10.40 -16.25 -12.05
CA GLY A 311 -11.23 -16.40 -13.24
C GLY A 311 -12.23 -15.24 -13.41
N ASP A 312 -12.65 -15.00 -14.64
CA ASP A 312 -13.50 -13.85 -15.01
C ASP A 312 -14.81 -13.77 -14.21
N ASP A 313 -15.36 -14.93 -13.84
CA ASP A 313 -16.57 -15.08 -13.03
C ASP A 313 -16.40 -14.67 -11.56
N LEU A 314 -15.17 -14.65 -11.05
CA LEU A 314 -14.87 -14.35 -9.63
C LEU A 314 -14.08 -13.05 -9.44
N LYS A 315 -13.35 -12.58 -10.46
CA LYS A 315 -12.33 -11.52 -10.34
C LYS A 315 -12.83 -10.19 -9.80
N ASN A 316 -14.13 -9.93 -9.94
CA ASN A 316 -14.77 -8.70 -9.46
C ASN A 316 -15.38 -8.83 -8.07
N TYR A 317 -15.38 -10.03 -7.47
CA TYR A 317 -16.15 -10.36 -6.27
C TYR A 317 -15.31 -10.93 -5.13
N VAL A 318 -14.01 -11.15 -5.33
CA VAL A 318 -13.11 -11.69 -4.31
C VAL A 318 -11.77 -10.95 -4.31
N THR A 319 -11.16 -10.83 -3.14
CA THR A 319 -9.75 -10.44 -2.98
C THR A 319 -8.94 -11.66 -2.51
N THR A 320 -7.64 -11.67 -2.82
CA THR A 320 -6.77 -12.82 -2.55
C THR A 320 -5.41 -12.37 -2.06
N ASP A 321 -4.79 -13.16 -1.18
CA ASP A 321 -3.45 -12.88 -0.64
C ASP A 321 -2.74 -14.18 -0.21
N VAL A 322 -1.40 -14.16 -0.14
CA VAL A 322 -0.60 -15.29 0.36
C VAL A 322 0.35 -14.81 1.46
N THR A 323 0.28 -15.47 2.61
CA THR A 323 1.13 -15.20 3.77
C THR A 323 1.94 -16.43 4.14
N ILE A 324 3.14 -16.19 4.65
CA ILE A 324 4.04 -17.23 5.12
C ILE A 324 4.36 -16.96 6.59
N GLY A 325 4.29 -17.99 7.42
CA GLY A 325 4.61 -17.90 8.84
C GLY A 325 6.11 -17.76 9.07
N SER A 326 6.47 -17.28 10.26
CA SER A 326 7.85 -16.94 10.63
C SER A 326 8.83 -18.13 10.56
N GLY A 327 8.29 -19.35 10.61
CA GLY A 327 9.02 -20.60 10.58
C GLY A 327 9.43 -21.06 9.18
N LEU A 328 8.88 -20.47 8.11
CA LEU A 328 9.17 -20.85 6.73
C LEU A 328 9.94 -19.78 5.95
N THR A 329 10.62 -20.18 4.88
CA THR A 329 11.37 -19.28 3.99
C THR A 329 11.11 -19.60 2.52
N TYR A 330 11.17 -18.58 1.66
CA TYR A 330 11.14 -18.79 0.22
C TYR A 330 12.51 -19.24 -0.29
N GLY A 331 12.51 -20.29 -1.10
CA GLY A 331 13.70 -20.94 -1.63
C GLY A 331 13.94 -20.72 -3.12
N GLY A 332 13.24 -19.80 -3.79
CA GLY A 332 13.26 -19.68 -5.25
C GLY A 332 12.41 -20.77 -5.94
N VAL A 333 12.58 -20.91 -7.26
CA VAL A 333 11.81 -21.84 -8.08
C VAL A 333 12.51 -23.19 -8.28
N LYS A 334 11.73 -24.22 -8.61
CA LYS A 334 12.19 -25.50 -9.14
C LYS A 334 11.50 -25.76 -10.46
N GLU A 335 12.29 -25.94 -11.51
CA GLU A 335 11.81 -26.47 -12.78
C GLU A 335 11.82 -28.00 -12.75
N LEU A 336 10.67 -28.59 -13.05
CA LEU A 336 10.47 -29.98 -13.45
C LEU A 336 10.10 -30.02 -14.95
N ASN A 337 9.98 -31.20 -15.54
CA ASN A 337 9.84 -31.32 -17.00
C ASN A 337 8.61 -30.60 -17.59
N ASP A 338 7.53 -30.46 -16.81
CA ASP A 338 6.25 -29.85 -17.21
C ASP A 338 5.69 -28.86 -16.17
N LEU A 339 6.46 -28.52 -15.13
CA LEU A 339 5.97 -27.77 -13.98
C LEU A 339 7.05 -26.89 -13.35
N THR A 340 6.72 -25.62 -13.11
CA THR A 340 7.51 -24.70 -12.29
C THR A 340 6.87 -24.58 -10.90
N GLU A 341 7.65 -24.84 -9.85
CA GLU A 341 7.16 -24.83 -8.46
C GLU A 341 7.95 -23.87 -7.58
N THR A 342 7.27 -23.20 -6.64
CA THR A 342 7.95 -22.41 -5.59
C THR A 342 8.41 -23.32 -4.47
N ARG A 343 9.70 -23.21 -4.12
CA ARG A 343 10.30 -23.93 -3.00
C ARG A 343 10.10 -23.16 -1.69
N ILE A 344 9.77 -23.89 -0.64
CA ILE A 344 9.55 -23.43 0.72
C ILE A 344 10.50 -24.21 1.64
N GLY A 345 11.40 -23.50 2.31
CA GLY A 345 12.26 -24.03 3.36
C GLY A 345 11.67 -23.82 4.76
N VAL A 346 12.31 -24.41 5.76
CA VAL A 346 12.01 -24.23 7.19
C VAL A 346 13.20 -23.58 7.90
N THR A 347 12.93 -22.85 8.97
CA THR A 347 13.95 -22.21 9.81
C THR A 347 14.34 -23.07 11.02
N VAL A 348 13.45 -23.99 11.42
CA VAL A 348 13.67 -24.93 12.53
C VAL A 348 13.78 -26.34 11.97
N ASP A 349 14.83 -27.05 12.37
CA ASP A 349 15.13 -28.38 11.85
C ASP A 349 14.18 -29.45 12.40
N ASN A 350 13.59 -30.24 11.50
CA ASN A 350 12.82 -31.44 11.81
C ASN A 350 11.75 -31.29 12.90
N ASN A 351 11.03 -30.16 12.92
CA ASN A 351 9.94 -29.98 13.86
C ASN A 351 8.91 -31.13 13.72
N PRO A 352 8.68 -31.96 14.77
CA PRO A 352 7.92 -33.21 14.62
C PRO A 352 6.43 -33.02 14.38
N ALA A 353 5.89 -31.82 14.59
CA ALA A 353 4.45 -31.55 14.49
C ALA A 353 4.16 -30.23 13.75
N PRO A 354 2.96 -30.09 13.16
CA PRO A 354 2.46 -28.81 12.65
C PRO A 354 2.42 -27.75 13.77
N ASP A 355 3.00 -26.58 13.53
CA ASP A 355 2.91 -25.43 14.43
C ASP A 355 2.31 -24.20 13.70
N ALA A 356 2.13 -23.09 14.43
CA ALA A 356 1.57 -21.87 13.86
C ALA A 356 2.55 -21.09 12.95
N ASP A 357 3.86 -21.29 13.13
CA ASP A 357 4.94 -20.57 12.45
C ASP A 357 5.32 -21.20 11.11
N ASN A 358 5.21 -22.52 10.97
CA ASN A 358 5.53 -23.30 9.77
C ASN A 358 4.32 -23.39 8.83
N LYS A 359 3.69 -22.24 8.59
CA LYS A 359 2.37 -22.15 7.96
C LYS A 359 2.39 -21.30 6.69
N LEU A 360 2.04 -21.88 5.56
CA LEU A 360 1.76 -21.16 4.32
C LEU A 360 0.24 -21.00 4.17
N SER A 361 -0.26 -19.77 4.09
CA SER A 361 -1.70 -19.48 4.04
C SER A 361 -2.09 -18.71 2.79
N PHE A 362 -3.15 -19.18 2.12
CA PHE A 362 -3.80 -18.53 1.00
C PHE A 362 -5.12 -17.97 1.49
N ASN A 363 -5.22 -16.65 1.55
CA ASN A 363 -6.37 -15.90 2.07
C ASN A 363 -7.27 -15.49 0.90
N ILE A 364 -8.59 -15.62 1.08
CA ILE A 364 -9.60 -15.24 0.09
C ILE A 364 -10.72 -14.51 0.81
N VAL A 365 -11.10 -13.32 0.37
CA VAL A 365 -12.20 -12.58 1.00
C VAL A 365 -13.23 -12.21 -0.06
N PRO A 366 -14.46 -12.74 0.00
CA PRO A 366 -15.54 -12.26 -0.86
C PRO A 366 -15.89 -10.81 -0.52
N LEU A 367 -16.29 -10.03 -1.52
CA LEU A 367 -16.80 -8.69 -1.29
C LEU A 367 -18.13 -8.74 -0.53
N SER A 368 -18.42 -7.69 0.23
CA SER A 368 -19.67 -7.58 1.00
C SER A 368 -20.91 -7.75 0.10
N GLY A 369 -21.88 -8.55 0.56
CA GLY A 369 -23.08 -8.88 -0.21
C GLY A 369 -22.95 -10.09 -1.14
N TYR A 370 -21.79 -10.77 -1.13
CA TYR A 370 -21.54 -11.97 -1.90
C TYR A 370 -21.10 -13.14 -1.02
N SER A 371 -21.71 -14.29 -1.27
CA SER A 371 -21.35 -15.58 -0.72
C SER A 371 -20.37 -16.28 -1.67
N LEU A 372 -19.14 -16.53 -1.23
CA LEU A 372 -18.21 -17.43 -1.93
C LEU A 372 -18.28 -18.83 -1.33
N ASN A 373 -18.71 -19.79 -2.13
CA ASN A 373 -18.76 -21.20 -1.76
C ASN A 373 -17.69 -21.97 -2.52
N ILE A 374 -16.51 -22.14 -1.91
CA ILE A 374 -15.49 -23.06 -2.43
C ILE A 374 -15.93 -24.49 -2.13
N THR A 375 -15.89 -25.34 -3.15
CA THR A 375 -16.34 -26.73 -3.10
C THR A 375 -15.22 -27.72 -3.39
N ARG A 376 -14.13 -27.26 -4.02
CA ARG A 376 -12.98 -28.12 -4.33
C ARG A 376 -11.67 -27.34 -4.29
N ILE A 377 -10.64 -28.00 -3.79
CA ILE A 377 -9.27 -27.49 -3.73
C ILE A 377 -8.35 -28.50 -4.40
N ASP A 378 -7.59 -28.04 -5.40
CA ASP A 378 -6.50 -28.79 -5.99
C ASP A 378 -5.18 -28.10 -5.67
N PHE A 379 -4.12 -28.87 -5.48
CA PHE A 379 -2.76 -28.33 -5.40
C PHE A 379 -1.74 -29.40 -5.77
N THR A 380 -0.57 -28.97 -6.23
CA THR A 380 0.59 -29.82 -6.45
C THR A 380 1.64 -29.54 -5.38
N ALA A 381 2.27 -30.60 -4.88
CA ALA A 381 3.38 -30.49 -3.95
C ALA A 381 4.47 -31.51 -4.24
N THR A 382 5.70 -31.16 -3.87
CA THR A 382 6.90 -31.95 -4.14
C THR A 382 7.88 -31.86 -2.99
N ARG A 383 8.51 -32.99 -2.64
CA ARG A 383 9.63 -33.00 -1.68
C ARG A 383 10.96 -32.83 -2.40
N ILE A 384 11.76 -31.87 -1.94
CA ILE A 384 13.08 -31.56 -2.49
C ILE A 384 14.19 -31.98 -1.51
N GLY A 385 15.05 -32.91 -1.95
CA GLY A 385 16.16 -33.44 -1.15
C GLY A 385 15.86 -34.80 -0.49
N THR A 386 16.81 -35.34 0.26
CA THR A 386 16.70 -36.64 0.97
C THR A 386 16.08 -36.48 2.36
N ASP A 387 15.12 -37.36 2.69
CA ASP A 387 14.44 -37.51 3.99
C ASP A 387 13.54 -36.36 4.48
N GLY A 388 12.50 -36.73 5.26
CA GLY A 388 11.55 -35.80 5.88
C GLY A 388 10.48 -35.21 4.94
N GLY A 389 9.72 -34.25 5.47
CA GLY A 389 8.73 -33.42 4.79
C GLY A 389 7.32 -34.02 4.81
N ASN A 390 6.46 -33.49 5.66
CA ASN A 390 5.02 -33.75 5.69
C ASN A 390 4.24 -32.44 5.57
N ILE A 391 3.01 -32.54 5.08
CA ILE A 391 2.07 -31.41 4.97
C ILE A 391 0.74 -31.77 5.65
N ASP A 392 0.28 -30.91 6.54
CA ASP A 392 -1.12 -30.87 6.95
C ASP A 392 -1.84 -29.77 6.17
N VAL A 393 -3.06 -30.05 5.72
CA VAL A 393 -3.87 -29.11 4.94
C VAL A 393 -5.14 -28.77 5.71
N SER A 394 -5.44 -27.48 5.83
CA SER A 394 -6.66 -26.98 6.48
C SER A 394 -7.41 -26.01 5.59
N TRP A 395 -8.74 -26.06 5.62
CA TRP A 395 -9.64 -25.12 4.98
C TRP A 395 -10.53 -24.45 6.03
N CYS A 396 -10.47 -23.12 6.11
CA CYS A 396 -11.21 -22.30 7.08
C CYS A 396 -11.09 -22.80 8.53
N GLY A 397 -9.89 -23.20 8.93
CA GLY A 397 -9.57 -23.71 10.27
C GLY A 397 -9.87 -25.20 10.48
N ASN A 398 -10.59 -25.85 9.56
CA ASN A 398 -10.86 -27.29 9.62
C ASN A 398 -9.76 -28.07 8.90
N LYS A 399 -9.19 -29.07 9.56
CA LYS A 399 -8.16 -29.92 8.94
C LYS A 399 -8.81 -30.87 7.92
N ILE A 400 -8.41 -30.75 6.65
CA ILE A 400 -8.95 -31.55 5.53
C ILE A 400 -8.01 -32.71 5.14
N ALA A 401 -6.72 -32.60 5.48
CA ALA A 401 -5.75 -33.68 5.30
C ALA A 401 -4.63 -33.58 6.34
N SER A 402 -4.06 -34.72 6.73
CA SER A 402 -2.96 -34.80 7.69
C SER A 402 -1.85 -35.71 7.17
N GLY A 403 -0.59 -35.36 7.46
CA GLY A 403 0.56 -36.21 7.15
C GLY A 403 0.74 -36.51 5.68
N LEU A 404 0.32 -35.60 4.79
CA LEU A 404 0.56 -35.78 3.36
C LEU A 404 2.04 -35.80 3.09
N ARG A 405 2.48 -36.80 2.33
CA ARG A 405 3.88 -37.02 2.00
C ARG A 405 4.04 -37.06 0.48
N PRO A 406 4.27 -35.91 -0.17
CA PRO A 406 4.30 -35.83 -1.62
C PRO A 406 5.42 -36.66 -2.25
N ALA A 407 5.34 -36.91 -3.55
CA ALA A 407 6.43 -37.53 -4.28
C ALA A 407 7.70 -36.66 -4.20
N ARG A 408 8.85 -37.32 -4.35
CA ARG A 408 10.14 -36.66 -4.32
C ARG A 408 10.55 -36.32 -5.74
N ASN A 409 11.18 -35.16 -5.93
CA ASN A 409 11.66 -34.67 -7.22
C ASN A 409 12.74 -35.53 -7.93
N ALA A 410 13.10 -36.67 -7.38
CA ALA A 410 14.03 -37.65 -7.96
C ALA A 410 13.36 -39.02 -8.16
N GLN A 411 12.04 -39.09 -8.03
CA GLN A 411 11.21 -40.28 -8.22
C GLN A 411 10.28 -40.08 -9.41
N ASN A 412 9.63 -41.14 -9.86
CA ASN A 412 8.57 -41.08 -10.87
C ASN A 412 7.25 -41.54 -10.22
N PRO A 413 6.21 -40.69 -10.11
CA PRO A 413 6.15 -39.30 -10.55
C PRO A 413 7.05 -38.36 -9.71
N GLU A 414 7.49 -37.24 -10.30
CA GLU A 414 8.40 -36.28 -9.67
C GLU A 414 7.68 -35.38 -8.63
N TYR A 415 6.36 -35.34 -8.67
CA TYR A 415 5.48 -34.53 -7.81
C TYR A 415 4.16 -35.27 -7.51
N THR A 416 3.35 -34.73 -6.61
CA THR A 416 1.99 -35.25 -6.33
C THR A 416 0.96 -34.14 -6.40
N THR A 417 -0.09 -34.37 -7.19
CA THR A 417 -1.27 -33.48 -7.22
C THR A 417 -2.36 -34.07 -6.34
N TYR A 418 -2.90 -33.23 -5.47
CA TYR A 418 -3.98 -33.54 -4.55
C TYR A 418 -5.25 -32.83 -4.97
N CYS A 419 -6.39 -33.45 -4.68
CA CYS A 419 -7.72 -32.91 -4.93
C CYS A 419 -8.62 -33.27 -3.75
N TYR A 420 -9.23 -32.25 -3.15
CA TYR A 420 -10.14 -32.41 -2.02
C TYR A 420 -11.44 -31.66 -2.27
N ASN A 421 -12.55 -32.34 -2.05
CA ASN A 421 -13.84 -31.67 -1.91
C ASN A 421 -13.90 -31.04 -0.51
N VAL A 422 -14.36 -29.79 -0.44
CA VAL A 422 -14.47 -29.04 0.81
C VAL A 422 -15.85 -28.44 0.96
N THR A 423 -16.22 -28.13 2.19
CA THR A 423 -17.42 -27.35 2.49
C THR A 423 -17.01 -25.99 3.02
N THR A 424 -17.60 -24.95 2.48
CA THR A 424 -17.37 -23.59 2.95
C THR A 424 -18.44 -23.22 3.98
N THR A 425 -18.01 -23.05 5.24
CA THR A 425 -18.86 -22.53 6.32
C THR A 425 -18.75 -21.01 6.36
N ASN A 426 -19.87 -20.30 6.52
CA ASN A 426 -19.94 -18.83 6.48
C ASN A 426 -19.40 -18.24 5.16
N PRO A 427 -20.04 -18.52 4.02
CA PRO A 427 -19.53 -18.14 2.70
C PRO A 427 -19.35 -16.64 2.47
N GLU A 428 -19.96 -15.80 3.31
CA GLU A 428 -19.82 -14.33 3.34
C GLU A 428 -18.52 -13.83 3.97
N LYS A 429 -17.80 -14.68 4.73
CA LYS A 429 -16.62 -14.29 5.51
C LYS A 429 -15.34 -14.56 4.73
N GLY A 430 -14.22 -14.01 5.23
CA GLY A 430 -12.89 -14.36 4.75
C GLY A 430 -12.59 -15.85 4.96
N HIS A 431 -12.10 -16.48 3.90
CA HIS A 431 -11.70 -17.87 3.82
C HIS A 431 -10.18 -18.02 3.81
N LYS A 432 -9.69 -19.19 4.24
CA LYS A 432 -8.27 -19.45 4.34
C LYS A 432 -7.94 -20.91 4.06
N LEU A 433 -7.12 -21.16 3.05
CA LEU A 433 -6.44 -22.44 2.83
C LEU A 433 -5.06 -22.37 3.49
N THR A 434 -4.66 -23.44 4.15
CA THR A 434 -3.41 -23.47 4.92
C THR A 434 -2.67 -24.78 4.71
N PHE A 435 -1.35 -24.66 4.48
CA PHE A 435 -0.41 -25.77 4.47
C PHE A 435 0.56 -25.62 5.63
N ASN A 436 0.57 -26.59 6.54
CA ASN A 436 1.56 -26.66 7.62
C ASN A 436 2.66 -27.65 7.23
N VAL A 437 3.90 -27.18 7.13
CA VAL A 437 5.06 -28.01 6.75
C VAL A 437 5.78 -28.46 8.03
N TYR A 438 6.04 -29.75 8.16
CA TYR A 438 6.71 -30.28 9.34
C TYR A 438 7.55 -31.51 9.02
N ASN A 439 8.37 -31.93 9.99
CA ASN A 439 9.34 -33.01 9.87
C ASN A 439 10.29 -32.83 8.67
N LEU A 440 10.64 -31.58 8.34
CA LEU A 440 11.50 -31.21 7.22
C LEU A 440 12.83 -30.69 7.75
N GLY A 441 13.94 -31.15 7.17
CA GLY A 441 15.25 -30.65 7.56
C GLY A 441 15.53 -29.26 6.96
N ILE A 442 16.30 -28.41 7.64
CA ILE A 442 16.63 -27.04 7.18
C ILE A 442 17.42 -26.98 5.85
N THR A 443 18.05 -28.10 5.46
CA THR A 443 18.75 -28.24 4.17
C THR A 443 17.84 -28.76 3.05
N LYS A 444 16.56 -29.02 3.35
CA LYS A 444 15.55 -29.59 2.46
C LYS A 444 14.43 -28.59 2.25
N GLN A 445 13.61 -28.81 1.22
CA GLN A 445 12.52 -27.91 0.88
C GLN A 445 11.27 -28.69 0.49
N MET A 446 10.10 -28.07 0.67
CA MET A 446 8.83 -28.48 0.10
C MET A 446 8.50 -27.53 -1.05
N ALA A 447 8.18 -28.02 -2.24
CA ALA A 447 7.73 -27.18 -3.33
C ALA A 447 6.21 -27.29 -3.52
N PHE A 448 5.59 -26.21 -3.97
CA PHE A 448 4.16 -26.13 -4.23
C PHE A 448 3.90 -25.47 -5.59
N ALA A 449 2.82 -25.87 -6.26
CA ALA A 449 2.33 -25.25 -7.48
C ALA A 449 0.82 -25.52 -7.65
N ASN A 450 0.21 -24.83 -8.62
CA ASN A 450 -1.15 -25.09 -9.09
C ASN A 450 -2.21 -25.15 -7.96
N ILE A 451 -2.15 -24.21 -7.01
CA ILE A 451 -3.12 -24.13 -5.92
C ILE A 451 -4.41 -23.52 -6.50
N LYS A 452 -5.41 -24.37 -6.74
CA LYS A 452 -6.68 -24.02 -7.37
C LYS A 452 -7.83 -24.20 -6.40
N LEU A 453 -8.63 -23.15 -6.23
CA LEU A 453 -9.85 -23.18 -5.45
C LEU A 453 -11.03 -22.99 -6.40
N TYR A 454 -11.86 -24.02 -6.50
CA TYR A 454 -13.05 -24.02 -7.34
C TYR A 454 -14.27 -23.73 -6.47
N GLY A 455 -15.11 -22.81 -6.93
CA GLY A 455 -16.31 -22.48 -6.18
C GLY A 455 -17.30 -21.66 -6.98
N THR A 456 -18.40 -21.37 -6.30
CA THR A 456 -19.43 -20.47 -6.79
C THR A 456 -19.45 -19.18 -6.00
N ILE A 457 -19.56 -18.06 -6.71
CA ILE A 457 -19.98 -16.80 -6.11
C ILE A 457 -21.47 -16.63 -6.37
N SER A 458 -22.21 -16.26 -5.34
CA SER A 458 -23.62 -15.89 -5.45
C SER A 458 -23.87 -14.66 -4.60
N GLN A 459 -24.83 -13.85 -5.01
CA GLN A 459 -25.36 -12.85 -4.11
C GLN A 459 -26.09 -13.54 -2.95
N THR A 460 -25.89 -13.05 -1.73
CA THR A 460 -26.46 -13.67 -0.52
C THR A 460 -27.98 -13.68 -0.57
N ALA A 461 -28.61 -14.85 -0.34
CA ALA A 461 -30.07 -14.92 -0.21
C ALA A 461 -30.50 -14.15 1.05
N ASN A 462 -31.33 -13.12 0.88
CA ASN A 462 -31.64 -12.06 1.85
C ASN A 462 -30.58 -10.95 1.97
N ALA A 463 -29.79 -10.68 0.94
CA ALA A 463 -29.31 -9.32 0.69
C ALA A 463 -30.54 -8.41 0.47
N LYS A 464 -31.25 -8.07 1.56
CA LYS A 464 -32.28 -7.06 1.55
C LYS A 464 -31.61 -5.80 1.01
N SER A 465 -32.18 -5.18 -0.02
CA SER A 465 -32.08 -3.72 -0.13
C SER A 465 -32.43 -3.19 1.24
N ASN A 466 -31.49 -2.51 1.91
CA ASN A 466 -31.58 -2.10 3.31
C ASN A 466 -33.01 -1.72 3.68
N THR A 467 -33.75 -2.67 4.27
CA THR A 467 -35.05 -2.44 4.84
C THR A 467 -34.80 -2.56 6.33
N ILE A 468 -34.87 -1.41 6.99
CA ILE A 468 -34.76 -1.28 8.44
C ILE A 468 -35.95 -2.07 9.02
N ASP A 469 -35.70 -3.29 9.50
CA ASP A 469 -36.62 -3.94 10.44
C ASP A 469 -36.43 -3.26 11.80
N ASN A 470 -37.21 -2.21 12.01
CA ASN A 470 -37.55 -1.69 13.32
C ASN A 470 -38.39 -2.74 14.06
N ALA A 471 -37.77 -3.72 14.71
CA ALA A 471 -38.30 -4.41 15.90
C ALA A 471 -37.37 -5.55 16.36
N VAL A 472 -36.38 -5.21 17.21
CA VAL A 472 -36.06 -6.06 18.37
C VAL A 472 -35.84 -5.14 19.55
N THR A 473 -36.84 -5.10 20.42
CA THR A 473 -36.74 -4.59 21.78
C THR A 473 -35.94 -5.57 22.64
N GLY A 474 -34.85 -5.07 23.24
CA GLY A 474 -34.13 -5.75 24.31
C GLY A 474 -32.72 -6.19 23.94
N ILE A 475 -31.74 -5.34 24.24
CA ILE A 475 -30.39 -5.79 24.55
C ILE A 475 -30.26 -5.71 26.07
N VAL A 476 -30.11 -6.88 26.68
CA VAL A 476 -29.66 -7.06 28.07
C VAL A 476 -28.16 -7.33 27.99
N ASP A 477 -27.42 -6.56 28.77
CA ASP A 477 -26.02 -6.70 29.19
C ASP A 477 -24.90 -6.83 28.15
N VAL A 478 -23.99 -5.86 28.29
CA VAL A 478 -22.58 -5.89 27.91
C VAL A 478 -21.91 -7.11 28.54
N GLN A 479 -21.30 -7.99 27.73
CA GLN A 479 -20.18 -8.79 28.20
C GLN A 479 -18.88 -8.19 27.69
N SER A 480 -18.16 -7.60 28.65
CA SER A 480 -16.76 -7.21 28.59
C SER A 480 -15.84 -8.42 28.79
N ASP A 481 -14.71 -8.34 28.09
CA ASP A 481 -13.39 -8.95 28.33
C ASP A 481 -13.03 -10.36 27.85
N ALA A 482 -11.93 -10.37 27.08
CA ALA A 482 -10.82 -11.30 27.28
C ALA A 482 -9.46 -10.58 27.08
N SER A 483 -8.91 -10.10 28.20
CA SER A 483 -7.49 -9.84 28.55
C SER A 483 -6.50 -9.38 27.46
N VAL A 484 -6.24 -8.08 27.40
CA VAL A 484 -4.99 -7.56 26.82
C VAL A 484 -3.88 -7.71 27.87
N GLU A 485 -2.86 -8.51 27.57
CA GLU A 485 -1.68 -8.67 28.44
C GLU A 485 -1.05 -7.30 28.75
N GLU A 486 -0.81 -6.99 30.03
CA GLU A 486 -0.23 -5.72 30.47
C GLU A 486 1.23 -5.57 30.01
N LYS A 487 1.50 -4.59 29.16
CA LYS A 487 2.86 -4.23 28.73
C LYS A 487 3.31 -2.96 29.44
N TRP A 488 4.32 -3.11 30.31
CA TRP A 488 4.90 -2.03 31.09
C TRP A 488 6.22 -1.52 30.47
N TYR A 489 6.39 -0.20 30.46
CA TYR A 489 7.63 0.46 30.03
C TYR A 489 8.04 1.57 31.01
N THR A 490 9.33 1.86 31.11
CA THR A 490 9.84 3.08 31.73
C THR A 490 9.48 4.31 30.87
N LEU A 491 9.58 5.52 31.45
CA LEU A 491 9.46 6.77 30.68
C LEU A 491 10.50 6.90 29.55
N SER A 492 11.62 6.19 29.64
CA SER A 492 12.64 6.09 28.59
C SER A 492 12.35 5.01 27.54
N GLY A 493 11.17 4.37 27.58
CA GLY A 493 10.75 3.38 26.58
C GLY A 493 11.31 1.97 26.79
N VAL A 494 11.95 1.68 27.93
CA VAL A 494 12.50 0.35 28.22
C VAL A 494 11.40 -0.58 28.72
N ARG A 495 11.23 -1.74 28.06
CA ARG A 495 10.24 -2.75 28.45
C ARG A 495 10.61 -3.38 29.80
N ILE A 496 9.65 -3.42 30.73
CA ILE A 496 9.79 -4.06 32.04
C ILE A 496 8.63 -5.03 32.28
N LYS A 497 8.81 -6.00 33.18
CA LYS A 497 7.76 -6.98 33.50
C LYS A 497 6.63 -6.36 34.33
N ALA A 498 6.98 -5.54 35.32
CA ALA A 498 6.09 -4.70 36.12
C ALA A 498 6.93 -3.68 36.90
N PRO A 499 6.37 -2.54 37.32
CA PRO A 499 7.04 -1.55 38.17
C PRO A 499 7.46 -2.13 39.52
N THR A 500 8.72 -1.92 39.89
CA THR A 500 9.26 -2.36 41.19
C THR A 500 9.28 -1.26 42.24
N GLN A 501 9.18 0.02 41.83
CA GLN A 501 9.23 1.21 42.68
C GLN A 501 8.08 2.18 42.33
N SER A 502 7.78 3.12 43.24
CA SER A 502 6.86 4.21 42.96
C SER A 502 7.44 5.15 41.89
N GLY A 503 6.65 5.50 40.89
CA GLY A 503 7.10 6.30 39.75
C GLY A 503 6.08 6.34 38.62
N ILE A 504 6.44 7.02 37.54
CA ILE A 504 5.61 7.09 36.34
C ILE A 504 6.10 6.08 35.31
N TYR A 505 5.17 5.31 34.77
CA TYR A 505 5.42 4.26 33.79
C TYR A 505 4.45 4.39 32.62
N ILE A 506 4.68 3.62 31.55
CA ILE A 506 3.74 3.49 30.44
C ILE A 506 3.15 2.08 30.52
N LEU A 507 1.82 1.99 30.65
CA LEU A 507 1.06 0.75 30.62
C LEU A 507 0.22 0.75 29.33
N ASN A 508 0.49 -0.20 28.44
CA ASN A 508 -0.24 -0.33 27.16
C ASN A 508 -0.35 1.00 26.37
N GLY A 509 0.75 1.77 26.33
CA GLY A 509 0.81 3.05 25.64
C GLY A 509 0.29 4.26 26.43
N LYS A 510 -0.29 4.07 27.62
CA LYS A 510 -0.78 5.17 28.47
C LYS A 510 0.16 5.43 29.64
N LYS A 511 0.44 6.71 29.90
CA LYS A 511 1.22 7.15 31.06
C LYS A 511 0.41 6.90 32.34
N VAL A 512 0.95 6.12 33.26
CA VAL A 512 0.34 5.78 34.55
C VAL A 512 1.28 6.10 35.70
N SER A 513 0.75 6.65 36.78
CA SER A 513 1.50 6.84 38.03
C SER A 513 1.30 5.61 38.91
N VAL A 514 2.36 4.85 39.16
CA VAL A 514 2.34 3.72 40.07
C VAL A 514 2.86 4.16 41.44
N LYS A 515 2.03 3.96 42.47
CA LYS A 515 2.43 4.11 43.87
C LYS A 515 2.41 2.72 44.50
N LYS A 516 3.54 2.27 44.99
CA LYS A 516 3.61 1.11 45.88
C LYS A 516 3.39 1.53 47.32
#